data_AF-A0A959Y813-F1
#
_entry.id   AF-A0A959Y813-F1
#
_cell.length_a   1.000
_cell.length_b   1.000
_cell.length_c   1.000
_cell.angle_alpha   90.00
_cell.angle_beta   90.00
_cell.angle_gamma   90.00
#
_symmetry.space_group_name_H-M   'P 1'
#
loop_
_entity.id
_entity.type
_entity.pdbx_description
1 polymer ?
#
loop_
_entity_poly.entity_id
_entity_poly.type
_entity_poly.pdbx_seq_one_letter_code
_entity_poly.pdbx_strand_id
1 'polypeptide(L)'
;DAYMKRATLLTRLGQYRQASEDMDRALLLNPMSDHILDSRAKLRILLNDPEGAELDIRQAMVLAPYDPLLRRERVDEWLELGRTDLALLELDTLLGEAPGDAG
;
A
#
# COMPACT_ATOMS: atom_id res chain seq x y z
N ASP A 1 -5.80 -12.50 -9.35
CA ASP A 1 -7.05 -11.74 -9.60
C ASP A 1 -8.25 -12.14 -8.78
N ALA A 2 -8.80 -13.36 -8.87
CA ALA A 2 -10.05 -13.69 -8.17
C ALA A 2 -9.95 -13.59 -6.64
N TYR A 3 -8.87 -14.11 -6.04
CA TYR A 3 -8.62 -14.00 -4.60
C TYR A 3 -8.49 -12.54 -4.15
N MET A 4 -7.66 -11.73 -4.83
CA MET A 4 -7.51 -10.31 -4.52
C MET A 4 -8.85 -9.55 -4.62
N LYS A 5 -9.62 -9.76 -5.71
CA LYS A 5 -10.93 -9.10 -5.90
C LYS A 5 -11.90 -9.49 -4.79
N ARG A 6 -11.94 -10.77 -4.40
CA ARG A 6 -12.76 -11.24 -3.28
C ARG A 6 -12.30 -10.63 -1.96
N ALA A 7 -10.99 -10.59 -1.70
CA ALA A 7 -10.42 -9.94 -0.53
C ALA A 7 -10.83 -8.46 -0.43
N THR A 8 -10.73 -7.69 -1.51
CA THR A 8 -11.15 -6.28 -1.53
C THR A 8 -12.64 -6.13 -1.18
N LEU A 9 -13.51 -7.01 -1.71
CA LEU A 9 -14.93 -7.01 -1.35
C LEU A 9 -15.15 -7.38 0.12
N LEU A 10 -14.45 -8.40 0.62
CA LEU A 10 -14.50 -8.82 2.02
C LEU A 10 -14.04 -7.71 2.97
N THR A 11 -12.99 -6.96 2.61
CA THR A 11 -12.52 -5.78 3.35
C THR A 11 -13.62 -4.73 3.44
N ARG A 12 -14.31 -4.41 2.33
CA ARG A 12 -15.44 -3.46 2.32
C ARG A 12 -16.63 -3.93 3.16
N LEU A 13 -16.79 -5.25 3.32
CA LEU A 13 -17.82 -5.86 4.15
C LEU A 13 -17.40 -6.03 5.63
N GLY A 14 -16.20 -5.58 6.01
CA GLY A 14 -15.66 -5.74 7.37
C GLY A 14 -15.21 -7.16 7.71
N GLN A 15 -15.15 -8.06 6.73
CA GLN A 15 -14.75 -9.47 6.89
C GLN A 15 -13.23 -9.62 6.80
N TYR A 16 -12.50 -8.89 7.65
CA TYR A 16 -11.05 -8.69 7.51
C TYR A 16 -10.23 -9.99 7.60
N ARG A 17 -10.64 -10.94 8.44
CA ARG A 17 -9.94 -12.24 8.55
C ARG A 17 -9.97 -13.01 7.23
N GLN A 18 -11.14 -13.13 6.62
CA GLN A 18 -11.30 -13.84 5.34
C GLN A 18 -10.60 -13.07 4.22
N ALA A 19 -10.64 -11.73 4.26
CA ALA A 19 -9.88 -10.90 3.34
C ALA A 19 -8.37 -11.17 3.43
N SER A 20 -7.84 -11.36 4.65
CA SER A 20 -6.41 -11.63 4.86
C SER A 20 -6.01 -12.97 4.28
N GLU A 21 -6.80 -14.02 4.52
CA GLU A 21 -6.56 -15.35 3.95
C GLU A 21 -6.54 -15.30 2.42
N ASP A 22 -7.44 -14.53 1.81
CA ASP A 22 -7.48 -14.34 0.37
C ASP A 22 -6.30 -13.53 -0.16
N MET A 23 -5.86 -12.49 0.56
CA MET A 23 -4.65 -11.74 0.19
C MET A 23 -3.41 -12.63 0.23
N ASP A 24 -3.28 -13.49 1.23
CA ASP A 24 -2.16 -14.42 1.32
C ASP A 24 -2.18 -15.43 0.17
N ARG A 25 -3.37 -15.95 -0.21
CA ARG A 25 -3.51 -16.78 -1.41
C ARG A 25 -3.19 -16.02 -2.69
N ALA A 26 -3.63 -14.77 -2.81
CA ALA A 26 -3.35 -13.94 -3.96
C ALA A 26 -1.83 -13.71 -4.12
N LEU A 27 -1.14 -13.40 -3.03
CA LEU A 27 0.31 -13.16 -3.05
C LEU A 27 1.10 -14.44 -3.31
N LEU A 28 0.67 -15.60 -2.78
CA LEU A 28 1.29 -16.89 -3.12
C LEU A 28 1.21 -17.19 -4.62
N LEU A 29 0.14 -16.78 -5.30
CA LEU A 29 -0.03 -16.98 -6.73
C LEU A 29 0.75 -15.95 -7.58
N ASN A 30 0.89 -14.73 -7.08
CA ASN A 30 1.68 -13.69 -7.73
C ASN A 30 2.52 -12.92 -6.69
N PRO A 31 3.72 -13.43 -6.33
CA PRO A 31 4.53 -12.87 -5.25
C PRO A 31 5.12 -11.49 -5.52
N MET A 32 5.16 -11.08 -6.79
CA MET A 32 5.78 -9.84 -7.26
C MET A 32 4.72 -8.83 -7.75
N SER A 33 3.50 -8.92 -7.22
CA SER A 33 2.45 -7.94 -7.51
C SER A 33 2.45 -6.83 -6.46
N ASP A 34 2.90 -5.66 -6.88
CA ASP A 34 2.72 -4.38 -6.19
C ASP A 34 1.26 -4.13 -5.79
N HIS A 35 0.29 -4.37 -6.69
CA HIS A 35 -1.14 -4.20 -6.38
C HIS A 35 -1.65 -5.11 -5.25
N ILE A 36 -1.18 -6.36 -5.16
CA ILE A 36 -1.57 -7.28 -4.07
C ILE A 36 -0.91 -6.84 -2.76
N LEU A 37 0.37 -6.47 -2.80
CA LEU A 37 1.09 -5.97 -1.64
C LEU A 37 0.44 -4.69 -1.10
N ASP A 38 0.11 -3.76 -1.99
CA ASP A 38 -0.62 -2.54 -1.67
C ASP A 38 -1.99 -2.82 -1.01
N SER A 39 -2.79 -3.68 -1.65
CA SER A 39 -4.11 -4.02 -1.10
C SER A 39 -4.01 -4.75 0.25
N ARG A 40 -2.96 -5.54 0.46
CA ARG A 40 -2.70 -6.23 1.73
C ARG A 40 -2.19 -5.27 2.81
N ALA A 41 -1.37 -4.27 2.46
CA ALA A 41 -0.94 -3.22 3.38
C ALA A 41 -2.15 -2.46 3.96
N LYS A 42 -3.06 -2.00 3.09
CA LYS A 42 -4.32 -1.33 3.48
C LYS A 42 -5.16 -2.20 4.43
N LEU A 43 -5.27 -3.49 4.14
CA LEU A 43 -5.97 -4.43 5.03
C LEU A 43 -5.25 -4.60 6.38
N ARG A 44 -3.92 -4.65 6.40
CA ARG A 44 -3.13 -4.77 7.64
C ARG A 44 -3.27 -3.54 8.54
N ILE A 45 -3.35 -2.35 7.97
CA ILE A 45 -3.68 -1.12 8.71
C ILE A 45 -5.03 -1.28 9.42
N LEU A 46 -6.07 -1.74 8.71
CA LEU A 46 -7.40 -1.99 9.29
C LEU A 46 -7.41 -3.09 10.37
N LEU A 47 -6.48 -4.04 10.27
CA LEU A 47 -6.26 -5.09 11.26
C LEU A 47 -5.36 -4.67 12.44
N ASN A 48 -4.93 -3.40 12.48
CA ASN A 48 -4.02 -2.86 13.47
C ASN A 48 -2.66 -3.62 13.50
N ASP A 49 -2.15 -3.98 12.32
CA ASP A 49 -0.82 -4.55 12.06
C ASP A 49 0.04 -3.56 11.25
N PRO A 50 0.50 -2.46 11.87
CA PRO A 50 1.24 -1.42 11.17
C PRO A 50 2.64 -1.88 10.73
N GLU A 51 3.28 -2.80 11.46
CA GLU A 51 4.57 -3.37 11.08
C GLU A 51 4.45 -4.22 9.81
N GLY A 52 3.42 -5.07 9.74
CA GLY A 52 3.16 -5.85 8.54
C GLY A 52 2.76 -4.98 7.34
N ALA A 53 2.01 -3.90 7.56
CA ALA A 53 1.66 -2.95 6.50
C ALA A 53 2.92 -2.30 5.90
N GLU A 54 3.82 -1.80 6.75
CA GLU A 54 5.09 -1.18 6.33
C GLU A 54 5.98 -2.13 5.51
N LEU A 55 6.02 -3.41 5.87
CA LEU A 55 6.77 -4.41 5.09
C LEU A 55 6.21 -4.56 3.67
N ASP A 56 4.88 -4.63 3.53
CA ASP A 56 4.23 -4.74 2.22
C ASP A 56 4.41 -3.45 1.40
N ILE A 57 4.28 -2.29 2.03
CA ILE A 57 4.52 -0.96 1.44
C ILE A 57 5.91 -0.92 0.82
N ARG A 58 6.95 -1.26 1.59
CA ARG A 58 8.34 -1.26 1.12
C ARG A 58 8.53 -2.19 -0.07
N GLN A 59 7.94 -3.39 -0.01
CA GLN A 59 8.05 -4.34 -1.11
C GLN A 59 7.34 -3.83 -2.37
N ALA A 60 6.16 -3.21 -2.24
CA ALA A 60 5.45 -2.60 -3.36
C ALA A 60 6.26 -1.45 -4.00
N MET A 61 6.86 -0.57 -3.18
CA MET A 61 7.71 0.53 -3.68
C MET A 61 8.98 0.03 -4.38
N VAL A 62 9.55 -1.11 -3.98
CA VAL A 62 10.68 -1.73 -4.70
C VAL A 62 10.25 -2.20 -6.10
N LEU A 63 9.01 -2.70 -6.24
CA LEU A 63 8.49 -3.21 -7.50
C LEU A 63 8.05 -2.10 -8.46
N ALA A 64 7.49 -1.01 -7.93
CA ALA A 64 6.98 0.12 -8.71
C ALA A 64 7.47 1.47 -8.13
N PRO A 65 8.79 1.76 -8.15
CA PRO A 65 9.37 2.91 -7.46
C PRO A 65 8.97 4.27 -8.02
N TYR A 66 8.48 4.30 -9.26
CA TYR A 66 8.11 5.53 -9.97
C TYR A 66 6.61 5.63 -10.25
N ASP A 67 5.78 4.73 -9.71
CA ASP A 67 4.32 4.84 -9.86
C ASP A 67 3.81 6.03 -9.01
N PRO A 68 3.36 7.13 -9.64
CA PRO A 68 2.92 8.30 -8.90
C PRO A 68 1.65 8.05 -8.08
N LEU A 69 0.82 7.09 -8.49
CA LEU A 69 -0.36 6.70 -7.71
C LEU A 69 0.09 5.99 -6.43
N LEU A 70 0.97 5.00 -6.55
CA LEU A 70 1.47 4.24 -5.41
C LEU A 70 2.17 5.16 -4.40
N ARG A 71 3.02 6.09 -4.86
CA ARG A 71 3.69 7.06 -4.00
C ARG A 71 2.73 7.97 -3.24
N ARG A 72 1.66 8.43 -3.89
CA ARG A 72 0.60 9.20 -3.21
C ARG A 72 -0.14 8.37 -2.17
N GLU A 73 -0.47 7.13 -2.48
CA GLU A 73 -1.11 6.23 -1.53
C GLU A 73 -0.23 5.98 -0.29
N ARG A 74 1.11 5.95 -0.44
CA ARG A 74 2.03 5.83 0.71
C ARG A 74 1.99 7.03 1.64
N VAL A 75 1.87 8.25 1.10
CA VAL A 75 1.68 9.44 1.92
C VAL A 75 0.43 9.29 2.79
N ASP A 76 -0.71 8.91 2.18
CA ASP A 76 -1.97 8.74 2.90
C ASP A 76 -1.86 7.67 4.00
N GLU A 77 -1.29 6.51 3.67
CA GLU A 77 -1.11 5.41 4.62
C GLU A 77 -0.12 5.75 5.75
N TRP A 78 0.99 6.44 5.45
CA TRP A 78 1.91 6.88 6.49
C TRP A 78 1.28 7.91 7.42
N LEU A 79 0.40 8.78 6.92
CA LEU A 79 -0.39 9.67 7.77
C LEU A 79 -1.34 8.90 8.68
N GLU A 80 -2.04 7.88 8.17
CA GLU A 80 -2.89 6.98 8.98
C GLU A 80 -2.09 6.25 10.07
N LEU A 81 -0.86 5.86 9.75
CA LEU A 81 0.07 5.20 10.66
C LEU A 81 0.80 6.16 11.62
N GLY A 82 0.56 7.47 11.51
CA GLY A 82 1.27 8.49 12.31
C GLY A 82 2.75 8.64 11.98
N ARG A 83 3.21 8.12 10.83
CA ARG A 83 4.57 8.25 10.29
C ARG A 83 4.72 9.57 9.53
N THR A 84 4.52 10.67 10.25
CA THR A 84 4.51 12.02 9.67
C THR A 84 5.86 12.40 9.06
N ASP A 85 6.96 11.87 9.59
CA ASP A 85 8.31 12.03 9.05
C ASP A 85 8.46 11.43 7.65
N LEU A 86 7.98 10.20 7.45
CA LEU A 86 8.01 9.53 6.14
C LEU A 86 7.07 10.21 5.15
N ALA A 87 5.85 10.56 5.59
CA ALA A 87 4.89 11.26 4.76
C ALA A 87 5.41 12.63 4.29
N LEU A 88 6.04 13.40 5.18
CA LEU A 88 6.62 14.70 4.84
C LEU A 88 7.76 14.56 3.84
N LEU A 89 8.67 13.61 4.08
CA LEU A 89 9.80 13.34 3.19
C LEU A 89 9.32 13.01 1.76
N GLU A 90 8.30 12.16 1.63
CA GLU A 90 7.77 11.77 0.32
C GLU A 90 6.99 12.91 -0.36
N LEU A 91 6.31 13.76 0.41
CA LEU A 91 5.71 14.97 -0.16
C LEU A 91 6.77 15.92 -0.72
N ASP A 92 7.89 16.10 -0.01
CA ASP A 92 9.00 16.93 -0.48
C ASP A 92 9.61 16.39 -1.78
N THR A 93 9.76 15.06 -1.92
CA THR A 93 10.25 14.44 -3.17
C THR A 93 9.26 14.64 -4.33
N LEU A 94 7.96 14.41 -4.10
CA LEU A 94 6.93 14.58 -5.12
C LEU A 94 6.81 16.03 -5.61
N LEU A 95 6.95 17.02 -4.72
CA LEU A 95 6.93 18.44 -5.09
C LEU A 95 8.18 18.83 -5.87
N GLY A 96 9.36 18.32 -5.50
CA GLY A 96 10.60 18.58 -6.23
C GLY A 96 10.64 17.98 -7.64
N GLU A 97 9.85 16.94 -7.92
CA GLU A 97 9.74 16.30 -9.24
C GLU A 97 8.69 16.94 -10.17
N ALA A 98 7.81 17.82 -9.65
CA ALA A 98 6.79 18.45 -10.46
C ALA A 98 7.44 19.31 -11.57
N PRO A 99 7.13 19.08 -12.87
CA PRO A 99 7.67 19.87 -13.96
C PRO A 99 7.05 21.28 -13.90
N GLY A 100 7.66 22.19 -13.14
CA GLY A 100 7.13 23.53 -12.95
C GLY A 100 7.98 24.49 -12.11
N ASP A 101 8.81 23.99 -11.19
CA ASP A 101 9.54 24.87 -10.24
C ASP A 101 11.07 24.94 -10.49
N ALA A 102 11.53 24.51 -11.67
CA ALA A 102 12.86 24.84 -12.16
C ALA A 102 12.78 26.17 -12.95
N GLY A 103 12.88 27.28 -12.23
CA GLY A 103 13.10 28.62 -12.80
C GLY A 103 14.49 28.78 -13.41
#